data_AF-A0A2K9YDY8-F1
#
_entry.id   AF-A0A2K9YDY8-F1
#
_cell.length_a   1.000
_cell.length_b   1.000
_cell.length_c   1.000
_cell.angle_alpha   90.00
_cell.angle_beta   90.00
_cell.angle_gamma   90.00
#
_symmetry.space_group_name_H-M   'P 1'
#
loop_
_entity.id
_entity.type
_entity.pdbx_description
1 polymer ?
#
loop_
_entity_poly.entity_id
_entity_poly.type
_entity_poly.pdbx_seq_one_letter_code
_entity_poly.pdbx_strand_id
1 'polypeptide(L)'
;MGYAGAFSFYSEKWAAAFPKIVEDATLIIANAKNPPGGPLGGNGPLTVSSTDGIRLNGLYEDYEPFELTAAPVDFEFCKTARAPYDETVTAILIRAKVRAGSAIKISSDGDWSDWQDGMDLIARVWPKEKAACPFERTSCKDYDDDDHDEGGYREGKLPDWACPVPGCHKTFWEREDNLMAHITNVHLTADEKKPGYVSPEEAIALGLGSIDARF
;
A
#
# COMPACT_ATOMS: atom_id res chain seq x y z
N MET A 1 -4.39 -14.41 -2.48
CA MET A 1 -3.62 -14.28 -1.22
C MET A 1 -3.75 -12.85 -0.74
N GLY A 2 -4.03 -12.67 0.54
CA GLY A 2 -4.25 -11.35 1.13
C GLY A 2 -2.97 -10.67 1.60
N TYR A 3 -2.94 -9.34 1.60
CA TYR A 3 -1.82 -8.61 2.17
C TYR A 3 -1.87 -8.69 3.69
N ALA A 4 -0.78 -9.16 4.29
CA ALA A 4 -0.50 -8.98 5.71
C ALA A 4 0.38 -7.74 5.87
N GLY A 5 -0.04 -6.78 6.68
CA GLY A 5 0.86 -5.78 7.24
C GLY A 5 1.30 -6.28 8.62
N ALA A 6 2.60 -6.45 8.83
CA ALA A 6 3.17 -6.75 10.14
C ALA A 6 3.90 -5.52 10.68
N PHE A 7 3.76 -5.24 11.97
CA PHE A 7 4.38 -4.08 12.58
C PHE A 7 4.78 -4.33 14.03
N SER A 8 5.81 -3.62 14.48
CA SER A 8 6.26 -3.60 15.87
C SER A 8 6.69 -2.20 16.26
N PHE A 9 6.52 -1.84 17.53
CA PHE A 9 6.87 -0.51 17.98
C PHE A 9 7.36 -0.52 19.43
N TYR A 10 8.49 0.16 19.61
CA TYR A 10 9.28 0.18 20.83
C TYR A 10 9.58 1.64 21.15
N SER A 11 9.51 2.01 22.44
CA SER A 11 9.95 3.29 23.04
C SER A 11 8.88 4.33 23.33
N GLU A 12 9.22 5.21 24.28
CA GLU A 12 8.48 6.43 24.60
C GLU A 12 8.22 7.33 23.38
N LYS A 13 9.06 7.25 22.33
CA LYS A 13 8.84 7.99 21.09
C LYS A 13 7.58 7.53 20.36
N TRP A 14 7.24 6.24 20.44
CA TRP A 14 5.97 5.73 19.91
C TRP A 14 4.79 6.35 20.65
N ALA A 15 4.79 6.23 21.98
CA ALA A 15 3.73 6.77 22.82
C ALA A 15 3.55 8.29 22.62
N ALA A 16 4.65 9.03 22.44
CA ALA A 16 4.61 10.47 22.16
C ALA A 16 4.06 10.81 20.76
N ALA A 17 4.30 9.95 19.76
CA ALA A 17 3.79 10.14 18.40
C ALA A 17 2.31 9.73 18.26
N PHE A 18 1.84 8.80 19.11
CA PHE A 18 0.54 8.16 18.98
C PHE A 18 -0.67 9.12 18.89
N PRO A 19 -0.76 10.21 19.69
CA PRO A 19 -1.87 11.16 19.55
C PRO A 19 -1.96 11.78 18.16
N LYS A 20 -0.82 12.08 17.51
CA LYS A 20 -0.79 12.59 16.13
C LYS A 20 -1.14 11.52 15.10
N ILE A 21 -0.86 10.25 15.38
CA ILE A 21 -1.28 9.13 14.54
C ILE A 21 -2.80 8.97 14.60
N VAL A 22 -3.42 9.15 15.77
CA VAL A 22 -4.89 9.13 15.92
C VAL A 22 -5.57 10.30 15.18
N GLU A 23 -5.00 11.51 15.25
CA GLU A 23 -5.46 12.64 14.44
C GLU A 23 -5.39 12.33 12.94
N ASP A 24 -4.25 11.82 12.46
CA ASP A 24 -4.06 11.44 11.06
C ASP A 24 -5.05 10.33 10.64
N ALA A 25 -5.26 9.31 11.49
CA ALA A 25 -6.19 8.21 11.22
C ALA A 25 -7.65 8.71 11.10
N THR A 26 -8.04 9.67 11.92
CA THR A 26 -9.37 10.31 11.85
C THR A 26 -9.57 10.98 10.49
N LEU A 27 -8.56 11.70 9.98
CA LEU A 27 -8.59 12.34 8.66
C LEU A 27 -8.62 11.31 7.54
N ILE A 28 -7.84 10.23 7.64
CA ILE A 28 -7.82 9.14 6.66
C ILE A 28 -9.21 8.51 6.55
N ILE A 29 -9.80 8.10 7.67
CA ILE A 29 -11.13 7.46 7.71
C ILE A 29 -12.19 8.36 7.08
N ALA A 30 -12.17 9.67 7.35
CA ALA A 30 -13.11 10.63 6.80
C ALA A 30 -12.98 10.84 5.27
N ASN A 31 -11.86 10.43 4.66
CA ASN A 31 -11.54 10.63 3.24
C ASN A 31 -11.35 9.32 2.45
N ALA A 32 -11.52 8.16 3.11
CA ALA A 32 -11.47 6.86 2.48
C ALA A 32 -12.61 6.72 1.46
N LYS A 33 -12.32 6.14 0.29
CA LYS A 33 -13.39 5.83 -0.68
C LYS A 33 -14.27 4.71 -0.14
N ASN A 34 -13.64 3.78 0.56
CA ASN A 34 -14.27 2.64 1.21
C ASN A 34 -14.09 2.78 2.73
N PRO A 35 -15.08 3.35 3.44
CA PRO A 35 -14.95 3.54 4.88
C PRO A 35 -14.89 2.19 5.60
N PRO A 36 -14.04 2.04 6.63
CA PRO A 36 -13.99 0.84 7.44
C PRO A 36 -15.21 0.74 8.37
N GLY A 37 -15.44 -0.46 8.89
CA GLY A 37 -16.36 -0.76 9.99
C GLY A 37 -15.64 -0.83 11.34
N GLY A 38 -16.42 -1.03 12.40
CA GLY A 38 -15.88 -1.28 13.74
C GLY A 38 -14.99 -2.54 13.82
N PRO A 39 -14.32 -2.79 14.95
CA PRO A 39 -13.38 -3.91 15.10
C PRO A 39 -14.02 -5.30 14.91
N LEU A 40 -15.32 -5.43 15.15
CA LEU A 40 -16.09 -6.66 14.91
C LEU A 40 -16.64 -6.77 13.48
N GLY A 41 -16.22 -5.89 12.57
CA GLY A 41 -16.77 -5.79 11.22
C GLY A 41 -18.12 -5.09 11.17
N GLY A 42 -18.60 -4.86 9.94
CA GLY A 42 -19.92 -4.30 9.68
C GLY A 42 -20.09 -2.85 10.14
N ASN A 43 -21.34 -2.44 10.37
CA ASN A 43 -21.70 -1.08 10.81
C ASN A 43 -21.44 -0.82 12.31
N GLY A 44 -20.56 -1.61 12.94
CA GLY A 44 -20.17 -1.39 14.34
C GLY A 44 -19.43 -0.05 14.52
N PRO A 45 -19.42 0.51 15.75
CA PRO A 45 -18.70 1.75 16.01
C PRO A 45 -17.19 1.57 15.81
N LEU A 46 -16.56 2.55 15.14
CA LEU A 46 -15.11 2.64 15.02
C LEU A 46 -14.50 3.02 16.37
N THR A 47 -13.33 2.43 16.68
CA THR A 47 -12.52 2.86 17.82
C THR A 47 -11.35 3.66 17.29
N VAL A 48 -11.34 4.98 17.51
CA VAL A 48 -10.25 5.87 17.10
C VAL A 48 -10.04 6.89 18.22
N SER A 49 -9.16 6.57 19.17
CA SER A 49 -8.85 7.45 20.30
C SER A 49 -7.42 7.23 20.79
N SER A 50 -6.83 8.25 21.42
CA SER A 50 -5.51 8.14 22.03
C SER A 50 -5.46 7.17 23.22
N THR A 51 -6.62 6.85 23.80
CA THR A 51 -6.74 5.98 24.98
C THR A 51 -6.98 4.52 24.57
N ASP A 52 -7.91 4.28 23.65
CA ASP A 52 -8.38 2.94 23.28
C ASP A 52 -7.67 2.38 22.03
N GLY A 53 -6.95 3.26 21.33
CA GLY A 53 -6.23 2.97 20.10
C GLY A 53 -7.05 3.22 18.83
N ILE A 54 -6.54 2.69 17.73
CA ILE A 54 -7.21 2.63 16.44
C ILE A 54 -7.58 1.17 16.21
N ARG A 55 -8.87 0.87 16.18
CA ARG A 55 -9.38 -0.48 15.90
C ARG A 55 -10.51 -0.42 14.90
N LEU A 56 -10.33 -1.15 13.81
CA LEU A 56 -11.24 -1.15 12.67
C LEU A 56 -11.18 -2.49 11.94
N ASN A 57 -12.22 -2.78 11.18
CA ASN A 57 -12.27 -3.93 10.28
C ASN A 57 -13.08 -3.54 9.03
N GLY A 58 -13.40 -4.51 8.18
CA GLY A 58 -14.23 -4.28 7.01
C GLY A 58 -15.67 -3.90 7.33
N LEU A 59 -16.20 -2.92 6.60
CA LEU A 59 -17.63 -2.56 6.66
C LEU A 59 -18.52 -3.58 5.93
N TYR A 60 -18.07 -4.04 4.77
CA TYR A 60 -18.81 -4.97 3.90
C TYR A 60 -18.14 -6.34 3.79
N GLU A 61 -16.81 -6.35 3.84
CA GLU A 61 -15.97 -7.55 3.80
C GLU A 61 -14.91 -7.42 4.88
N ASP A 62 -15.05 -8.19 5.95
CA ASP A 62 -14.10 -8.24 7.06
C ASP A 62 -13.18 -9.47 6.94
N TYR A 63 -11.99 -9.33 7.54
CA TYR A 63 -11.03 -10.42 7.67
C TYR A 63 -10.46 -10.36 9.08
N GLU A 64 -9.25 -9.84 9.23
CA GLU A 64 -8.61 -9.64 10.51
C GLU A 64 -8.80 -8.18 10.97
N PRO A 65 -9.17 -7.94 12.23
CA PRO A 65 -9.22 -6.59 12.75
C PRO A 65 -7.83 -5.95 12.69
N PHE A 66 -7.79 -4.70 12.26
CA PHE A 66 -6.62 -3.86 12.41
C PHE A 66 -6.62 -3.25 13.80
N GLU A 67 -5.55 -3.45 14.57
CA GLU A 67 -5.38 -2.85 15.89
C GLU A 67 -4.05 -2.12 16.02
N LEU A 68 -4.09 -0.86 16.44
CA LEU A 68 -2.91 -0.06 16.73
C LEU A 68 -3.13 0.67 18.05
N THR A 69 -2.23 0.48 19.03
CA THR A 69 -2.39 1.07 20.37
C THR A 69 -1.15 1.86 20.81
N ALA A 70 -1.28 2.70 21.84
CA ALA A 70 -0.14 3.44 22.40
C ALA A 70 0.83 2.54 23.18
N ALA A 71 0.38 1.37 23.65
CA ALA A 71 1.17 0.46 24.46
C ALA A 71 2.08 -0.38 23.54
N PRO A 72 3.40 -0.46 23.83
CA PRO A 72 4.35 -1.15 22.96
C PRO A 72 3.96 -2.61 22.73
N VAL A 73 4.16 -3.08 21.49
CA VAL A 73 3.94 -4.47 21.11
C VAL A 73 5.17 -5.00 20.36
N ASP A 74 5.56 -6.22 20.67
CA ASP A 74 6.69 -6.90 20.03
C ASP A 74 6.36 -7.30 18.59
N PHE A 75 5.10 -7.62 18.32
CA PHE A 75 4.60 -8.01 17.01
C PHE A 75 3.08 -7.90 16.96
N GLU A 76 2.57 -7.27 15.92
CA GLU A 76 1.14 -7.21 15.58
C GLU A 76 1.01 -7.32 14.06
N PHE A 77 -0.11 -7.86 13.57
CA PHE A 77 -0.36 -7.95 12.14
C PHE A 77 -1.85 -7.85 11.79
N CYS A 78 -2.13 -7.50 10.53
CA CYS A 78 -3.49 -7.46 10.01
C CYS A 78 -3.51 -7.96 8.57
N LYS A 79 -4.31 -9.00 8.31
CA LYS A 79 -4.64 -9.49 6.98
C LYS A 79 -5.96 -8.92 6.50
N THR A 80 -5.89 -8.14 5.43
CA THR A 80 -7.07 -7.50 4.84
C THR A 80 -7.64 -8.27 3.67
N ALA A 81 -6.87 -9.20 3.08
CA ALA A 81 -7.25 -9.89 1.86
C ALA A 81 -7.61 -9.00 0.66
N ARG A 82 -7.08 -7.77 0.61
CA ARG A 82 -7.46 -6.73 -0.37
C ARG A 82 -8.92 -6.31 -0.26
N ALA A 83 -9.56 -6.58 0.88
CA ALA A 83 -10.89 -6.07 1.15
C ALA A 83 -10.89 -4.55 1.11
N PRO A 84 -12.03 -3.90 0.87
CA PRO A 84 -12.08 -2.45 0.61
C PRO A 84 -11.45 -1.57 1.70
N TYR A 85 -11.40 -2.03 2.96
CA TYR A 85 -10.79 -1.30 4.08
C TYR A 85 -9.24 -1.31 4.09
N ASP A 86 -8.61 -2.10 3.21
CA ASP A 86 -7.15 -2.14 3.04
C ASP A 86 -6.55 -0.77 2.68
N GLU A 87 -7.29 0.03 1.89
CA GLU A 87 -6.95 1.44 1.61
C GLU A 87 -6.71 2.24 2.90
N THR A 88 -7.57 2.04 3.90
CA THR A 88 -7.48 2.74 5.19
C THR A 88 -6.34 2.22 6.03
N VAL A 89 -6.17 0.89 6.10
CA VAL A 89 -5.09 0.25 6.88
C VAL A 89 -3.71 0.68 6.38
N THR A 90 -3.47 0.57 5.08
CA THR A 90 -2.19 0.93 4.46
C THR A 90 -1.88 2.42 4.62
N ALA A 91 -2.87 3.31 4.44
CA ALA A 91 -2.70 4.74 4.69
C ALA A 91 -2.33 5.05 6.15
N ILE A 92 -2.98 4.40 7.13
CA ILE A 92 -2.68 4.59 8.56
C ILE A 92 -1.24 4.15 8.86
N LEU A 93 -0.80 3.02 8.33
CA LEU A 93 0.56 2.51 8.53
C LEU A 93 1.62 3.44 7.89
N ILE A 94 1.36 3.98 6.70
CA ILE A 94 2.23 4.99 6.07
C ILE A 94 2.37 6.22 6.99
N ARG A 95 1.26 6.75 7.52
CA ARG A 95 1.30 7.90 8.44
C ARG A 95 1.96 7.58 9.76
N ALA A 96 1.73 6.40 10.31
CA ALA A 96 2.40 5.95 11.51
C ALA A 96 3.92 5.99 11.34
N LYS A 97 4.45 5.53 10.19
CA LYS A 97 5.89 5.64 9.88
C LYS A 97 6.38 7.08 9.82
N VAL A 98 5.62 7.98 9.19
CA VAL A 98 5.99 9.41 9.12
C VAL A 98 6.05 10.05 10.52
N ARG A 99 5.11 9.72 11.41
CA ARG A 99 5.04 10.30 12.75
C ARG A 99 6.05 9.70 13.72
N ALA A 100 6.24 8.39 13.67
CA ALA A 100 7.05 7.65 14.65
C ALA A 100 8.49 7.37 14.16
N GLY A 101 8.77 7.51 12.86
CA GLY A 101 10.08 7.25 12.27
C GLY A 101 10.56 5.83 12.59
N SER A 102 11.74 5.73 13.21
CA SER A 102 12.32 4.44 13.61
C SER A 102 11.66 3.79 14.83
N ALA A 103 10.68 4.44 15.48
CA ALA A 103 9.96 3.88 16.63
C ALA A 103 8.88 2.87 16.21
N ILE A 104 8.56 2.77 14.92
CA ILE A 104 7.74 1.72 14.32
C ILE A 104 8.52 1.03 13.19
N LYS A 105 8.42 -0.29 13.14
CA LYS A 105 8.87 -1.13 12.02
C LYS A 105 7.65 -1.68 11.32
N ILE A 106 7.65 -1.65 9.99
CA ILE A 106 6.55 -2.15 9.16
C ILE A 106 7.14 -3.08 8.12
N SER A 107 6.47 -4.20 7.87
CA SER A 107 6.75 -5.10 6.77
C SER A 107 5.44 -5.57 6.14
N SER A 108 5.50 -5.99 4.88
CA SER A 108 4.36 -6.61 4.19
C SER A 108 4.81 -7.83 3.42
N ASP A 109 3.89 -8.78 3.22
CA ASP A 109 4.08 -9.89 2.29
C ASP A 109 3.97 -9.43 0.82
N GLY A 110 3.37 -8.26 0.57
CA GLY A 110 3.32 -7.58 -0.72
C GLY A 110 4.38 -6.49 -0.88
N ASP A 111 4.42 -5.88 -2.06
CA ASP A 111 5.38 -4.85 -2.44
C ASP A 111 4.78 -3.44 -2.29
N TRP A 112 5.61 -2.40 -2.36
CA TRP A 112 5.15 -1.01 -2.18
C TRP A 112 4.03 -0.62 -3.17
N SER A 113 4.09 -1.13 -4.40
CA SER A 113 3.06 -0.89 -5.42
C SER A 113 1.70 -1.47 -5.07
N ASP A 114 1.64 -2.47 -4.19
CA ASP A 114 0.39 -3.05 -3.69
C ASP A 114 -0.37 -2.08 -2.78
N TRP A 115 0.33 -1.11 -2.19
CA TRP A 115 -0.26 -0.12 -1.28
C TRP A 115 -0.73 1.15 -2.01
N GLN A 116 -0.94 1.07 -3.33
CA GLN A 116 -1.30 2.22 -4.16
C GLN A 116 -2.60 2.91 -3.71
N ASP A 117 -3.62 2.16 -3.30
CA ASP A 117 -4.86 2.77 -2.84
C ASP A 117 -4.63 3.61 -1.57
N GLY A 118 -3.82 3.10 -0.63
CA GLY A 118 -3.39 3.85 0.54
C GLY A 118 -2.57 5.10 0.18
N MET A 119 -1.64 4.99 -0.77
CA MET A 119 -0.89 6.14 -1.29
C MET A 119 -1.80 7.22 -1.88
N ASP A 120 -2.78 6.81 -2.68
CA ASP A 120 -3.75 7.71 -3.29
C ASP A 120 -4.61 8.40 -2.22
N LEU A 121 -4.95 7.70 -1.14
CA LEU A 121 -5.64 8.30 0.00
C LEU A 121 -4.76 9.33 0.73
N ILE A 122 -3.48 9.04 0.95
CA ILE A 122 -2.53 10.02 1.50
C ILE A 122 -2.45 11.26 0.62
N ALA A 123 -2.34 11.10 -0.70
CA ALA A 123 -2.27 12.23 -1.63
C ALA A 123 -3.55 13.08 -1.63
N ARG A 124 -4.73 12.48 -1.35
CA ARG A 124 -5.98 13.24 -1.18
C ARG A 124 -6.00 14.05 0.11
N VAL A 125 -5.56 13.47 1.22
CA VAL A 125 -5.60 14.13 2.54
C VAL A 125 -4.46 15.15 2.71
N TRP A 126 -3.27 14.84 2.21
CA TRP A 126 -2.06 15.67 2.28
C TRP A 126 -1.43 15.87 0.89
N PRO A 127 -2.03 16.68 -0.01
CA PRO A 127 -1.60 16.81 -1.41
C PRO A 127 -0.20 17.42 -1.61
N LYS A 128 0.38 18.00 -0.56
CA LYS A 128 1.73 18.57 -0.56
C LYS A 128 2.80 17.60 -0.04
N GLU A 129 2.39 16.44 0.46
CA GLU A 129 3.28 15.43 1.01
C GLU A 129 3.30 14.21 0.08
N LYS A 130 4.50 13.72 -0.25
CA LYS A 130 4.64 12.48 -1.00
C LYS A 130 4.70 11.31 -0.04
N ALA A 131 3.87 10.28 -0.26
CA ALA A 131 3.97 9.03 0.47
C ALA A 131 5.34 8.38 0.21
N ALA A 132 6.00 7.94 1.27
CA ALA A 132 7.23 7.16 1.21
C ALA A 132 6.94 5.72 1.63
N CYS A 133 7.65 4.76 1.03
CA CYS A 133 7.54 3.36 1.41
C CYS A 133 7.86 3.20 2.91
N PRO A 134 6.95 2.62 3.71
CA PRO A 134 7.15 2.50 5.15
C PRO A 134 7.96 1.27 5.55
N PHE A 135 8.27 0.40 4.59
CA PHE A 135 8.94 -0.87 4.82
C PHE A 135 10.38 -0.68 5.25
N GLU A 136 10.87 -1.59 6.09
CA GLU A 136 12.30 -1.67 6.37
C GLU A 136 13.05 -2.04 5.08
N ARG A 137 14.30 -1.58 4.95
CA ARG A 137 15.10 -1.69 3.71
C ARG A 137 15.30 -3.13 3.20
N THR A 138 15.03 -4.14 4.05
CA THR A 138 15.08 -5.57 3.73
C THR A 138 13.72 -6.16 3.30
N SER A 139 12.62 -5.42 3.42
CA SER A 139 11.26 -5.85 3.03
C SER A 139 10.64 -5.01 1.91
N CYS A 140 11.27 -3.90 1.51
CA CYS A 140 11.27 -3.54 0.09
C CYS A 140 12.03 -4.68 -0.59
N LYS A 141 11.35 -5.58 -1.30
CA LYS A 141 12.06 -6.55 -2.15
C LYS A 141 12.62 -5.80 -3.36
N ASP A 142 13.65 -5.00 -3.11
CA ASP A 142 14.70 -4.79 -4.08
C ASP A 142 15.40 -6.16 -4.14
N TYR A 143 15.01 -7.02 -5.10
CA TYR A 143 15.77 -8.22 -5.43
C TYR A 143 17.09 -7.76 -6.06
N ASP A 144 18.03 -7.34 -5.23
CA ASP A 144 19.43 -7.14 -5.60
C ASP A 144 20.28 -7.53 -4.39
N ASP A 145 20.57 -8.83 -4.29
CA ASP A 145 21.73 -9.34 -3.56
C ASP A 145 22.62 -10.03 -4.61
N ASP A 146 23.33 -9.21 -5.39
CA ASP A 146 24.76 -9.37 -5.62
C ASP A 146 25.28 -8.11 -6.34
N ASP A 147 26.23 -7.46 -5.65
CA ASP A 147 27.17 -6.44 -6.10
C ASP A 147 26.73 -4.96 -6.31
N HIS A 148 27.27 -4.16 -5.37
CA HIS A 148 27.80 -2.79 -5.51
C HIS A 148 26.90 -1.54 -5.33
N ASP A 149 27.17 -0.90 -4.18
CA ASP A 149 27.70 0.48 -4.07
C ASP A 149 26.71 1.67 -4.01
N GLU A 150 27.17 2.71 -3.32
CA GLU A 150 26.44 3.80 -2.67
C GLU A 150 25.65 4.78 -3.58
N GLY A 151 24.52 5.30 -3.07
CA GLY A 151 23.87 6.55 -3.56
C GLY A 151 22.34 6.47 -3.48
N GLY A 152 21.58 7.33 -2.80
CA GLY A 152 21.62 8.79 -2.85
C GLY A 152 20.39 9.25 -3.67
N TYR A 153 19.35 9.78 -3.01
CA TYR A 153 18.14 10.35 -3.63
C TYR A 153 18.54 11.35 -4.74
N ARG A 154 18.07 11.17 -5.98
CA ARG A 154 18.34 12.11 -7.10
C ARG A 154 17.06 12.72 -7.64
N GLU A 155 16.92 14.01 -7.35
CA GLU A 155 15.86 14.90 -7.85
C GLU A 155 16.01 15.10 -9.37
N GLY A 156 14.91 14.99 -10.14
CA GLY A 156 14.86 15.44 -11.53
C GLY A 156 14.99 14.40 -12.66
N LYS A 157 14.98 13.08 -12.38
CA LYS A 157 14.84 12.09 -13.46
C LYS A 157 13.38 12.13 -13.97
N LEU A 158 13.15 11.89 -15.26
CA LEU A 158 11.83 11.56 -15.82
C LEU A 158 11.68 10.03 -15.84
N PRO A 159 10.45 9.48 -15.79
CA PRO A 159 10.29 8.03 -15.77
C PRO A 159 10.83 7.45 -17.07
N ASP A 160 11.68 6.44 -16.95
CA ASP A 160 12.36 5.82 -18.10
C ASP A 160 11.37 5.01 -18.96
N TRP A 161 10.21 4.63 -18.42
CA TRP A 161 9.27 3.70 -19.04
C TRP A 161 7.81 4.13 -18.84
N ALA A 162 7.04 4.27 -19.93
CA ALA A 162 5.61 4.56 -19.88
C ALA A 162 4.80 3.39 -20.43
N CYS A 163 3.63 3.12 -19.86
CA CYS A 163 2.75 2.09 -20.40
C CYS A 163 2.31 2.46 -21.82
N PRO A 164 2.51 1.60 -22.83
CA PRO A 164 2.15 1.91 -24.21
C PRO A 164 0.66 1.67 -24.50
N VAL A 165 -0.10 1.10 -23.56
CA VAL A 165 -1.52 0.82 -23.75
C VAL A 165 -2.33 2.12 -23.78
N PRO A 166 -3.08 2.41 -24.86
CA PRO A 166 -3.86 3.64 -24.98
C PRO A 166 -4.84 3.82 -23.80
N GLY A 167 -4.80 4.99 -23.18
CA GLY A 167 -5.61 5.29 -21.99
C GLY A 167 -4.99 4.87 -20.66
N CYS A 168 -3.86 4.17 -20.66
CA CYS A 168 -3.07 3.93 -19.46
C CYS A 168 -2.02 5.03 -19.28
N HIS A 169 -2.11 5.79 -18.19
CA HIS A 169 -1.18 6.88 -17.86
C HIS A 169 -0.10 6.48 -16.84
N LYS A 170 0.10 5.18 -16.62
CA LYS A 170 1.10 4.68 -15.65
C LYS A 170 2.51 4.80 -16.22
N THR A 171 3.43 5.27 -15.37
CA THR A 171 4.84 5.43 -15.67
C THR A 171 5.68 4.72 -14.61
N PHE A 172 6.80 4.14 -15.02
CA PHE A 172 7.68 3.31 -14.20
C PHE A 172 9.10 3.89 -14.24
N TRP A 173 9.77 3.78 -13.11
CA TRP A 173 11.09 4.34 -12.88
C TRP A 173 12.12 3.20 -12.86
N GLU A 174 13.25 3.42 -13.52
CA GLU A 174 14.51 2.66 -13.35
C GLU A 174 14.52 1.19 -13.80
N ARG A 175 13.39 0.49 -13.95
CA ARG A 175 13.34 -0.92 -14.39
C ARG A 175 12.18 -1.23 -15.35
N GLU A 176 12.51 -1.82 -16.49
CA GLU A 176 11.55 -2.30 -17.52
C GLU A 176 10.64 -3.41 -16.99
N ASP A 177 11.13 -4.25 -16.07
CA ASP A 177 10.39 -5.36 -15.48
C ASP A 177 9.07 -4.93 -14.81
N ASN A 178 9.05 -3.73 -14.18
CA ASN A 178 7.86 -3.20 -13.53
C ASN A 178 6.79 -2.78 -14.55
N LEU A 179 7.22 -2.22 -15.69
CA LEU A 179 6.34 -1.95 -16.82
C LEU A 179 5.76 -3.27 -17.35
N MET A 180 6.59 -4.30 -17.53
CA MET A 180 6.15 -5.60 -18.05
C MET A 180 5.19 -6.33 -17.09
N ALA A 181 5.45 -6.27 -15.78
CA ALA A 181 4.55 -6.82 -14.77
C ALA A 181 3.20 -6.11 -14.76
N HIS A 182 3.21 -4.78 -14.86
CA HIS A 182 1.98 -3.98 -15.00
C HIS A 182 1.19 -4.37 -16.24
N ILE A 183 1.85 -4.43 -17.42
CA ILE A 183 1.21 -4.83 -18.67
C ILE A 183 0.57 -6.21 -18.52
N THR A 184 1.30 -7.17 -17.96
CA THR A 184 0.83 -8.54 -17.79
C THR A 184 -0.39 -8.62 -16.85
N ASN A 185 -0.35 -7.93 -15.71
CA ASN A 185 -1.36 -8.08 -14.65
C ASN A 185 -2.59 -7.19 -14.84
N VAL A 186 -2.46 -6.10 -15.60
CA VAL A 186 -3.52 -5.11 -15.79
C VAL A 186 -4.13 -5.24 -17.17
N HIS A 187 -3.29 -5.34 -18.21
CA HIS A 187 -3.73 -5.27 -19.60
C HIS A 187 -3.89 -6.66 -20.23
N LEU A 188 -3.01 -7.60 -19.87
CA LEU A 188 -3.02 -8.98 -20.39
C LEU A 188 -3.60 -10.00 -19.39
N THR A 189 -4.52 -9.55 -18.55
CA THR A 189 -5.19 -10.42 -17.58
C THR A 189 -6.20 -11.35 -18.27
N ALA A 190 -6.55 -12.47 -17.64
CA ALA A 190 -7.59 -13.38 -18.11
C ALA A 190 -9.02 -12.83 -17.89
N ASP A 191 -9.17 -11.75 -17.14
CA ASP A 191 -10.47 -11.10 -16.91
C ASP A 191 -10.72 -9.99 -17.94
N GLU A 192 -11.41 -10.35 -19.01
CA GLU A 192 -11.78 -9.45 -20.12
C GLU A 192 -12.65 -8.26 -19.67
N LYS A 193 -13.27 -8.34 -18.49
CA LYS A 193 -14.13 -7.26 -17.96
C LYS A 193 -13.35 -6.22 -17.17
N LYS A 194 -12.06 -6.44 -16.92
CA LYS A 194 -11.23 -5.53 -16.13
C LYS A 194 -10.98 -4.22 -16.91
N PRO A 195 -11.09 -3.04 -16.26
CA PRO A 195 -10.75 -1.77 -16.89
C PRO A 195 -9.31 -1.76 -17.41
N GLY A 196 -9.15 -1.50 -18.70
CA GLY A 196 -7.85 -1.49 -19.37
C GLY A 196 -7.42 -2.84 -19.93
N TYR A 197 -8.24 -3.89 -19.91
CA TYR A 197 -7.96 -5.13 -20.63
C TYR A 197 -7.66 -4.85 -22.11
N VAL A 198 -6.70 -5.57 -22.66
CA VAL A 198 -6.28 -5.54 -24.06
C VAL A 198 -6.39 -6.97 -24.60
N SER A 199 -7.11 -7.13 -25.71
CA SER A 199 -7.25 -8.46 -26.33
C SER A 199 -5.90 -8.98 -26.83
N PRO A 200 -5.71 -10.31 -26.99
CA PRO A 200 -4.47 -10.88 -27.52
C PRO A 200 -4.06 -10.30 -28.88
N GLU A 201 -5.03 -10.00 -29.76
CA GLU A 201 -4.78 -9.39 -31.07
C GLU A 201 -4.26 -7.95 -30.95
N GLU A 202 -4.84 -7.16 -30.05
CA GLU A 202 -4.40 -5.80 -29.76
C GLU A 202 -3.03 -5.78 -29.06
N ALA A 203 -2.76 -6.73 -28.17
CA ALA A 203 -1.48 -6.89 -27.51
C ALA A 203 -0.34 -7.18 -28.51
N ILE A 204 -0.61 -8.04 -29.49
CA ILE A 204 0.33 -8.31 -30.61
C ILE A 204 0.53 -7.05 -31.44
N ALA A 205 -0.53 -6.32 -31.77
CA ALA A 205 -0.44 -5.07 -32.55
C ALA A 205 0.35 -3.97 -31.82
N LEU A 206 0.30 -3.95 -30.49
CA LEU A 206 1.08 -3.04 -29.62
C LEU A 206 2.51 -3.54 -29.34
N GLY A 207 2.90 -4.71 -29.86
CA GLY A 207 4.23 -5.30 -29.64
C GLY A 207 4.45 -5.83 -28.21
N LEU A 208 3.38 -6.13 -27.47
CA LEU A 208 3.42 -6.54 -26.06
C LEU A 208 3.57 -8.06 -25.86
N GLY A 209 3.52 -8.85 -26.94
CA GLY A 209 3.54 -10.32 -26.92
C GLY A 209 2.14 -10.93 -26.79
N SER A 210 2.02 -12.26 -26.97
CA SER A 210 0.75 -13.00 -26.82
C SER A 210 0.65 -13.69 -25.46
N ILE A 211 -0.58 -13.85 -24.96
CA ILE A 211 -0.91 -14.60 -23.72
C ILE A 211 -0.96 -16.10 -24.01
N ASP A 212 0.11 -16.66 -24.57
CA ASP A 212 0.22 -18.12 -24.76
C ASP A 212 1.52 -18.61 -24.12
N ALA A 213 1.46 -18.86 -22.80
CA ALA A 213 2.18 -19.94 -22.11
C ALA A 213 2.19 -19.72 -20.59
N ARG A 214 1.11 -20.10 -19.89
CA ARG A 214 1.19 -20.62 -18.51
C ARG A 214 0.10 -21.68 -18.30
N PHE A 215 0.48 -22.95 -18.53
CA PHE A 215 -0.05 -24.07 -17.76
C PHE A 215 0.69 -24.12 -16.42
#